data_AF-A0A483IVE4-F1
#
_entry.id   AF-A0A483IVE4-F1
#
_cell.length_a   1.000
_cell.length_b   1.000
_cell.length_c   1.000
_cell.angle_alpha   90.00
_cell.angle_beta   90.00
_cell.angle_gamma   90.00
#
_symmetry.space_group_name_H-M   'P 1'
#
loop_
_entity.id
_entity.type
_entity.pdbx_description
1 polymer ?
#
loop_
_entity_poly.entity_id
_entity_poly.type
_entity_poly.pdbx_seq_one_letter_code
_entity_poly.pdbx_strand_id
1 'polypeptide(L)'
;MNNTERLFAAYYATQRNTFKEERNSLVSIVTLLDIVANGSAIRVFKESTVSFDDGISRRVVVSVRRSKLKSGWTAVQKIFPISQLETAILYANKMAQKEISRESLAAIA
;
A
#
# COMPACT_ATOMS: atom_id res chain seq x y z
N MET A 1 -0.09 -7.07 -42.04
CA MET A 1 0.52 -6.25 -40.97
C MET A 1 2.03 -6.27 -41.13
N ASN A 2 2.63 -5.14 -41.46
CA ASN A 2 4.08 -5.00 -41.53
C ASN A 2 4.69 -4.83 -40.12
N ASN A 3 6.00 -5.00 -39.97
CA ASN A 3 6.68 -4.90 -38.67
C ASN A 3 6.55 -3.51 -38.03
N THR A 4 6.50 -2.45 -38.83
CA THR A 4 6.38 -1.07 -38.38
C THR A 4 5.02 -0.81 -37.72
N GLU A 5 3.93 -1.34 -38.28
CA GLU A 5 2.58 -1.25 -37.70
C GLU A 5 2.47 -1.95 -36.35
N ARG A 6 3.16 -3.09 -36.18
CA ARG A 6 3.23 -3.81 -34.90
C ARG A 6 3.98 -3.03 -33.83
N LEU A 7 5.10 -2.38 -34.20
CA LEU A 7 5.88 -1.55 -33.29
C LEU A 7 5.10 -0.32 -32.82
N PHE A 8 4.39 0.35 -33.73
CA PHE A 8 3.53 1.47 -33.35
C PHE A 8 2.38 1.04 -32.45
N ALA A 9 1.71 -0.09 -32.75
CA ALA A 9 0.65 -0.61 -31.90
C ALA A 9 1.15 -0.95 -30.49
N ALA A 10 2.32 -1.57 -30.37
CA ALA A 10 2.95 -1.85 -29.08
C ALA A 10 3.33 -0.57 -28.33
N TYR A 11 3.89 0.43 -29.02
CA TYR A 11 4.23 1.72 -28.44
C TYR A 11 2.99 2.44 -27.87
N TYR A 12 1.90 2.52 -28.65
CA TYR A 12 0.66 3.15 -28.20
C TYR A 12 -0.05 2.36 -27.10
N ALA A 13 0.02 1.02 -27.12
CA ALA A 13 -0.50 0.19 -26.03
C ALA A 13 0.28 0.44 -24.73
N THR A 14 1.61 0.58 -24.83
CA THR A 14 2.47 0.88 -23.69
C THR A 14 2.14 2.26 -23.12
N GLN A 15 2.11 3.30 -23.97
CA GLN A 15 1.73 4.66 -23.59
C GLN A 15 0.34 4.73 -22.94
N ARG A 16 -0.64 3.99 -23.48
CA ARG A 16 -1.97 3.86 -22.87
C ARG A 16 -1.91 3.22 -21.50
N ASN A 17 -1.14 2.16 -21.31
CA ASN A 17 -1.02 1.49 -20.02
C ASN A 17 -0.34 2.40 -18.99
N THR A 18 0.70 3.15 -19.39
CA THR A 18 1.34 4.14 -18.52
C THR A 18 0.36 5.26 -18.13
N PHE A 19 -0.39 5.79 -19.11
CA PHE A 19 -1.42 6.80 -18.85
C PHE A 19 -2.57 6.28 -17.96
N LYS A 20 -2.92 5.00 -18.07
CA LYS A 20 -3.93 4.33 -17.24
C LYS A 20 -3.43 4.12 -15.80
N GLU A 21 -2.18 3.72 -15.61
CA GLU A 21 -1.56 3.60 -14.29
C GLU A 21 -1.51 4.94 -13.55
N GLU A 22 -1.25 6.04 -14.25
CA GLU A 22 -1.17 7.38 -13.67
C GLU A 22 -2.51 7.96 -13.19
N ARG A 23 -3.65 7.40 -13.60
CA ARG A 23 -5.00 7.92 -13.27
C ARG A 23 -5.80 7.08 -12.27
N ASN A 24 -5.14 6.37 -11.36
CA ASN A 24 -5.82 5.89 -10.16
C ASN A 24 -5.97 7.04 -9.16
N SER A 25 -7.10 7.74 -9.22
CA SER A 25 -7.38 8.83 -8.28
C SER A 25 -8.00 8.29 -6.99
N LEU A 26 -7.41 8.66 -5.86
CA LEU A 26 -7.90 8.32 -4.54
C LEU A 26 -9.21 9.09 -4.27
N VAL A 27 -10.29 8.36 -4.01
CA VAL A 27 -11.62 8.94 -3.75
C VAL A 27 -11.87 9.13 -2.26
N SER A 28 -11.52 8.13 -1.45
CA SER A 28 -11.78 8.17 0.00
C SER A 28 -10.86 7.22 0.74
N ILE A 29 -10.50 7.58 1.98
CA ILE A 29 -9.81 6.72 2.94
C ILE A 29 -10.65 6.62 4.21
N VAL A 30 -10.85 5.40 4.71
CA VAL A 30 -11.45 5.13 6.02
C VAL A 30 -10.45 4.34 6.85
N THR A 31 -9.93 4.95 7.91
CA THR A 31 -9.03 4.28 8.85
C THR A 31 -9.82 3.29 9.70
N LEU A 32 -9.37 2.04 9.72
CA LEU A 32 -9.97 0.96 10.51
C LEU A 32 -9.20 0.72 11.80
N LEU A 33 -7.87 0.89 11.76
CA LEU A 33 -6.96 0.64 12.86
C LEU A 33 -5.79 1.60 12.76
N ASP A 34 -5.41 2.20 13.88
CA ASP A 34 -4.20 3.01 14.00
C ASP A 34 -3.49 2.62 15.29
N ILE A 35 -2.29 2.06 15.18
CA ILE A 35 -1.45 1.61 16.29
C ILE A 35 -0.16 2.41 16.24
N VAL A 36 0.18 3.05 17.35
CA VAL A 36 1.49 3.66 17.55
C VAL A 36 2.25 2.85 18.59
N ALA A 37 3.40 2.34 18.22
CA ALA A 37 4.29 1.60 19.11
C ALA A 37 5.74 1.91 18.72
N ASN A 38 6.58 2.27 19.69
CA ASN A 38 8.03 2.19 19.55
C ASN A 38 8.59 3.00 18.37
N GLY A 39 8.16 4.27 18.27
CA GLY A 39 8.53 5.14 17.15
C GLY A 39 8.02 4.66 15.77
N SER A 40 7.08 3.72 15.74
CA SER A 40 6.45 3.17 14.54
C SER A 40 4.94 3.39 14.58
N ALA A 41 4.36 3.68 13.41
CA ALA A 41 2.92 3.79 13.22
C ALA A 41 2.46 2.70 12.25
N ILE A 42 1.55 1.84 12.69
CA ILE A 42 0.90 0.81 11.88
C ILE A 42 -0.56 1.22 11.69
N ARG A 43 -0.93 1.52 10.45
CA ARG A 43 -2.30 1.91 10.09
C ARG A 43 -2.92 0.91 9.13
N VAL A 44 -4.16 0.53 9.38
CA VAL A 44 -4.99 -0.21 8.43
C VAL A 44 -6.12 0.70 7.99
N PHE A 45 -6.30 0.86 6.69
CA PHE A 45 -7.36 1.68 6.14
C PHE A 45 -7.95 1.07 4.88
N LYS A 46 -9.25 1.29 4.67
CA LYS A 46 -9.90 1.03 3.39
C LYS A 46 -9.68 2.24 2.51
N GLU A 47 -9.28 2.02 1.27
CA GLU A 47 -9.30 3.07 0.27
C GLU A 47 -10.17 2.69 -0.91
N SER A 48 -10.85 3.70 -1.43
CA SER A 48 -11.57 3.61 -2.70
C SER A 48 -10.80 4.43 -3.72
N THR A 49 -10.47 3.83 -4.85
CA THR A 49 -9.80 4.48 -5.98
C THR A 49 -10.73 4.40 -7.19
N VAL A 50 -10.72 5.43 -8.03
CA VAL A 50 -11.44 5.39 -9.31
C VAL A 50 -10.42 5.39 -10.45
N SER A 51 -10.61 4.46 -11.38
CA SER A 51 -9.89 4.40 -12.65
C SER A 51 -10.88 4.61 -13.81
N PHE A 52 -10.38 5.12 -14.94
CA PHE A 52 -11.22 5.40 -16.11
C PHE A 52 -11.80 4.12 -16.74
N ASP A 53 -11.08 3.00 -16.65
CA ASP A 53 -11.49 1.75 -17.29
C ASP A 53 -12.28 0.81 -16.37
N ASP A 54 -11.94 0.75 -15.07
CA ASP A 54 -12.47 -0.26 -14.14
C ASP A 54 -13.47 0.33 -13.13
N GLY A 55 -13.74 1.64 -13.20
CA GLY A 55 -14.64 2.32 -12.26
C GLY A 55 -14.08 2.37 -10.83
N ILE A 56 -14.94 2.17 -9.83
CA ILE A 56 -14.54 2.26 -8.42
C ILE A 56 -13.98 0.92 -7.94
N SER A 57 -12.71 0.92 -7.57
CA SER A 57 -12.05 -0.19 -6.88
C SER A 57 -11.92 0.09 -5.39
N ARG A 58 -12.06 -0.96 -4.56
CA ARG A 58 -11.93 -0.88 -3.11
C ARG A 58 -10.91 -1.90 -2.62
N ARG A 59 -9.97 -1.44 -1.79
CA ARG A 59 -8.91 -2.28 -1.22
C ARG A 59 -8.61 -1.90 0.22
N VAL A 60 -7.97 -2.82 0.94
CA VAL A 60 -7.48 -2.60 2.31
C VAL A 60 -5.97 -2.41 2.23
N VAL A 61 -5.47 -1.36 2.84
CA VAL A 61 -4.04 -1.05 2.89
C VAL A 61 -3.57 -1.13 4.32
N VAL A 62 -2.50 -1.89 4.55
CA VAL A 62 -1.74 -1.87 5.79
C VAL A 62 -0.47 -1.06 5.54
N SER A 63 -0.32 0.08 6.21
CA SER A 63 0.86 0.93 6.15
C SER A 63 1.63 0.84 7.46
N VAL A 64 2.91 0.48 7.38
CA VAL A 64 3.85 0.48 8.51
C VAL A 64 4.88 1.56 8.26
N ARG A 65 4.85 2.60 9.09
CA ARG A 65 5.81 3.71 9.08
C ARG A 65 6.73 3.56 10.26
N ARG A 66 8.04 3.52 10.03
CA ARG A 66 9.06 3.42 11.08
C ARG A 66 9.91 4.67 11.10
N SER A 67 10.13 5.25 12.27
CA SER A 67 11.16 6.26 12.46
C SER A 67 12.54 5.58 12.47
N LYS A 68 13.44 6.04 11.61
CA LYS A 68 14.86 5.74 11.72
C LYS A 68 15.56 7.00 12.24
N LEU A 69 16.14 6.91 13.44
CA LEU A 69 16.79 8.01 14.17
C LEU A 69 17.69 8.92 13.32
N LYS A 70 18.33 8.40 12.25
CA LYS A 70 19.24 9.16 11.37
C LYS A 70 18.77 9.32 9.92
N SER A 71 17.74 8.60 9.47
CA SER A 71 17.35 8.55 8.04
C SER A 71 15.89 8.89 7.78
N GLY A 72 15.21 9.53 8.75
CA GLY A 72 13.81 9.91 8.63
C GLY A 72 12.85 8.72 8.70
N TRP A 73 11.66 8.89 8.11
CA TRP A 73 10.60 7.90 8.15
C TRP A 73 10.67 6.97 6.94
N THR A 74 10.64 5.65 7.18
CA THR A 74 10.43 4.67 6.12
C THR A 74 9.02 4.12 6.18
N ALA A 75 8.30 4.15 5.07
CA ALA A 75 6.95 3.60 4.94
C ALA A 75 6.97 2.34 4.07
N VAL A 76 6.35 1.27 4.55
CA VAL A 76 6.06 0.06 3.76
C VAL A 76 4.56 -0.12 3.74
N GLN A 77 4.00 -0.37 2.56
CA GLN A 77 2.59 -0.64 2.40
C GLN A 77 2.38 -2.05 1.85
N LYS A 78 1.35 -2.72 2.35
CA LYS A 78 0.85 -3.97 1.81
C LYS A 78 -0.64 -3.85 1.52
N ILE A 79 -1.01 -4.18 0.29
CA ILE A 79 -2.37 -4.05 -0.22
C ILE A 79 -3.04 -5.42 -0.20
N PHE A 80 -4.30 -5.45 0.22
CA PHE A 80 -5.14 -6.63 0.26
C PHE A 80 -6.47 -6.34 -0.46
N PRO A 81 -7.04 -7.33 -1.18
CA PRO A 81 -8.43 -7.27 -1.62
C PRO A 81 -9.37 -7.05 -0.42
N ILE A 82 -10.51 -6.41 -0.64
CA ILE A 82 -11.45 -6.12 0.45
C ILE A 82 -12.02 -7.38 1.11
N SER A 83 -12.12 -8.49 0.35
CA SER A 83 -12.51 -9.81 0.84
C SER A 83 -11.52 -10.42 1.84
N GLN A 84 -10.30 -9.87 1.93
CA GLN A 84 -9.23 -10.34 2.81
C GLN A 84 -8.98 -9.37 3.98
N LEU A 85 -10.02 -8.65 4.43
CA LEU A 85 -9.91 -7.71 5.55
C LEU A 85 -9.34 -8.38 6.80
N GLU A 86 -9.82 -9.58 7.15
CA GLU A 86 -9.34 -10.30 8.33
C GLU A 86 -7.85 -10.62 8.22
N THR A 87 -7.39 -11.09 7.06
CA THR A 87 -5.97 -11.32 6.77
C THR A 87 -5.14 -10.05 6.92
N ALA A 88 -5.66 -8.90 6.47
CA ALA A 88 -4.98 -7.61 6.63
C ALA A 88 -4.86 -7.20 8.10
N ILE A 89 -5.90 -7.44 8.91
CA ILE A 89 -5.88 -7.17 10.36
C ILE A 89 -4.90 -8.10 11.09
N LEU A 90 -4.89 -9.40 10.76
CA LEU A 90 -3.93 -10.36 11.33
C LEU A 90 -2.49 -9.98 10.97
N TYR A 91 -2.25 -9.55 9.73
CA TYR A 91 -0.95 -9.04 9.30
C TYR A 91 -0.54 -7.79 10.10
N ALA A 92 -1.45 -6.83 10.28
CA ALA A 92 -1.18 -5.62 11.06
C ALA A 92 -0.86 -5.94 12.52
N ASN A 93 -1.61 -6.85 13.14
CA ASN A 93 -1.34 -7.31 14.52
C ASN A 93 0.07 -7.95 14.63
N LYS A 94 0.42 -8.84 13.69
CA LYS A 94 1.76 -9.45 13.63
C LYS A 94 2.86 -8.38 13.52
N MET A 95 2.64 -7.34 12.71
CA MET A 95 3.60 -6.25 12.58
C MET A 95 3.70 -5.42 13.87
N ALA A 96 2.58 -5.11 14.51
CA ALA A 96 2.56 -4.40 15.79
C ALA A 96 3.32 -5.17 16.88
N GLN A 97 3.03 -6.47 17.04
CA GLN A 97 3.75 -7.32 18.00
C GLN A 97 5.26 -7.33 17.75
N LYS A 98 5.67 -7.43 16.47
CA LYS A 98 7.09 -7.39 16.12
C LYS A 98 7.76 -6.07 16.51
N GLU A 99 7.12 -4.93 16.28
CA GLU A 99 7.68 -3.63 16.67
C GLU A 99 7.70 -3.46 18.19
N ILE A 100 6.67 -3.93 18.90
CA ILE A 100 6.61 -3.93 20.38
C ILE A 100 7.80 -4.71 20.96
N SER A 101 7.99 -5.96 20.52
CA SER A 101 9.06 -6.83 21.02
C SER A 101 10.47 -6.32 20.67
N ARG A 102 10.62 -5.53 19.60
CA ARG A 102 11.92 -5.01 19.17
C ARG A 102 12.52 -4.03 20.18
N GLU A 103 11.73 -3.12 20.75
CA GLU A 103 12.25 -2.27 21.83
C GLU A 103 12.39 -3.03 23.12
N SER A 104 11.52 -4.01 23.41
CA SER A 104 11.72 -4.85 24.58
C SER A 104 13.13 -5.43 24.58
N LEU A 105 13.63 -5.99 23.47
CA LEU A 105 15.01 -6.48 23.36
C LEU A 105 16.08 -5.39 23.44
N ALA A 106 15.83 -4.21 22.87
CA ALA A 106 16.78 -3.09 22.94
C ALA A 106 16.89 -2.47 24.34
N ALA A 107 15.85 -2.59 25.17
CA ALA A 107 15.85 -2.07 26.54
C ALA A 107 16.55 -2.99 27.56
N ILE A 108 16.77 -4.27 27.21
CA ILE A 108 17.47 -5.27 28.06
C ILE A 108 18.93 -5.52 27.65
N ALA A 109 19.40 -4.88 26.57
CA ALA A 109 20.77 -4.99 26.06
C ALA A 109 21.59 -3.75 26.41
#